data_AF-A0A3N0GNK4-F1
#
_entry.id   AF-A0A3N0GNK4-F1
#
_cell.length_a   1.000
_cell.length_b   1.000
_cell.length_c   1.000
_cell.angle_alpha   90.00
_cell.angle_beta   90.00
_cell.angle_gamma   90.00
#
_symmetry.space_group_name_H-M   'P 1'
#
loop_
_entity.id
_entity.type
_entity.pdbx_description
1 polymer ?
#
loop_
_entity_poly.entity_id
_entity_poly.type
_entity_poly.pdbx_seq_one_letter_code
_entity_poly.pdbx_strand_id
1 'polypeptide(L)'
;MIDNGSATANELRTFLETNQVDLGELINKLVTTGEVVVKHLPGIRQILVIYPYEVANGYTVVAKNSQGYDARFGFIFNSIPPVCHAGYDPKQWRSPTDGSNKPMDMTAHCAEPASKTNARGSQNAPRAGADYRAPVASYDLGDSTLSWGDDGSRVAYDGGAAALYGDDSWKSLLLQPLL
;
A
#
# COMPACT_ATOMS: atom_id res chain seq x y z
N MET A 1 -11.81 -48.90 14.91
CA MET A 1 -11.28 -47.51 14.86
C MET A 1 -11.86 -46.69 16.03
N ILE A 2 -11.69 -47.15 17.27
CA ILE A 2 -12.05 -46.42 18.52
C ILE A 2 -10.92 -46.53 19.56
N ASP A 3 -10.01 -47.51 19.43
CA ASP A 3 -8.99 -47.81 20.44
C ASP A 3 -7.89 -46.74 20.61
N ASN A 4 -7.72 -45.82 19.64
CA ASN A 4 -6.76 -44.71 19.75
C ASN A 4 -7.39 -43.37 20.13
N GLY A 5 -8.71 -43.30 20.33
CA GLY A 5 -9.41 -42.03 20.55
C GLY A 5 -8.98 -41.29 21.82
N SER A 6 -8.72 -42.01 22.91
CA SER A 6 -8.30 -41.42 24.19
C SER A 6 -6.85 -40.93 24.17
N ALA A 7 -5.93 -41.69 23.55
CA ALA A 7 -4.54 -41.30 23.40
C ALA A 7 -4.41 -40.05 22.51
N THR A 8 -5.11 -40.02 21.38
CA THR A 8 -5.13 -38.85 20.49
C THR A 8 -5.78 -37.63 21.16
N ALA A 9 -6.82 -37.82 21.98
CA ALA A 9 -7.43 -36.71 22.72
C ALA A 9 -6.49 -36.12 23.78
N ASN A 10 -5.70 -36.96 24.47
CA ASN A 10 -4.72 -36.49 25.45
C ASN A 10 -3.55 -35.75 24.80
N GLU A 11 -3.07 -36.22 23.66
CA GLU A 11 -2.04 -35.53 22.88
C GLU A 11 -2.53 -34.17 22.35
N LEU A 12 -3.75 -34.13 21.79
CA LEU A 12 -4.34 -32.86 21.34
C LEU A 12 -4.52 -31.87 22.49
N ARG A 13 -4.99 -32.36 23.65
CA ARG A 13 -5.13 -31.52 24.84
C ARG A 13 -3.79 -30.96 25.29
N THR A 14 -2.76 -31.82 25.39
CA THR A 14 -1.41 -31.42 25.82
C THR A 14 -0.80 -30.41 24.84
N PHE A 15 -1.00 -30.61 23.54
CA PHE A 15 -0.60 -29.67 22.50
C PHE A 15 -1.30 -28.32 22.66
N LEU A 16 -2.62 -28.30 22.86
CA LEU A 16 -3.39 -27.08 23.04
C LEU A 16 -3.00 -26.33 24.32
N GLU A 17 -2.77 -27.04 25.43
CA GLU A 17 -2.33 -26.45 26.70
C GLU A 17 -0.91 -25.87 26.59
N THR A 18 -0.01 -26.58 25.91
CA THR A 18 1.40 -26.17 25.74
C THR A 18 1.54 -24.98 24.79
N ASN A 19 0.72 -24.92 23.73
CA ASN A 19 0.79 -23.90 22.69
C ASN A 19 -0.33 -22.85 22.78
N GLN A 20 -1.04 -22.77 23.92
CA GLN A 20 -2.22 -21.92 24.08
C GLN A 20 -1.95 -20.45 23.72
N VAL A 21 -0.81 -19.93 24.15
CA VAL A 21 -0.42 -18.53 23.92
C VAL A 21 -0.09 -18.30 22.44
N ASP A 22 0.75 -19.14 21.85
CA ASP A 22 1.18 -19.02 20.45
C ASP A 22 0.01 -19.22 19.47
N LEU A 23 -0.88 -20.18 19.74
CA LEU A 23 -2.11 -20.39 18.97
C LEU A 23 -3.06 -19.20 19.10
N GLY A 24 -3.19 -18.64 20.30
CA GLY A 24 -4.00 -17.44 20.54
C GLY A 24 -3.48 -16.24 19.76
N GLU A 25 -2.16 -16.03 19.76
CA GLU A 25 -1.51 -14.97 18.99
C GLU A 25 -1.66 -15.19 17.47
N LEU A 26 -1.43 -16.42 16.99
CA LEU A 26 -1.59 -16.78 15.59
C LEU A 26 -3.02 -16.49 15.11
N ILE A 27 -4.04 -16.98 15.84
CA ILE A 27 -5.44 -16.75 15.50
C ILE A 27 -5.75 -15.25 15.51
N ASN A 28 -5.26 -14.50 16.50
CA ASN A 28 -5.46 -13.05 16.55
C ASN A 28 -4.86 -12.32 15.34
N LYS A 29 -3.63 -12.68 14.94
CA LYS A 29 -2.98 -12.15 13.73
C LYS A 29 -3.74 -12.53 12.46
N LEU A 30 -4.25 -13.76 12.35
CA LEU A 30 -5.07 -14.18 11.20
C LEU A 30 -6.39 -13.44 11.13
N VAL A 31 -7.08 -13.23 12.26
CA VAL A 31 -8.35 -12.47 12.31
C VAL A 31 -8.11 -11.04 11.87
N THR A 32 -7.09 -10.39 12.43
CA THR A 32 -6.72 -9.00 12.07
C THR A 32 -6.41 -8.90 10.57
N THR A 33 -5.64 -9.84 10.03
CA THR A 33 -5.32 -9.88 8.59
C THR A 33 -6.57 -10.12 7.74
N GLY A 34 -7.45 -11.03 8.17
CA GLY A 34 -8.72 -11.33 7.51
C GLY A 34 -9.64 -10.11 7.44
N GLU A 35 -9.75 -9.34 8.52
CA GLU A 35 -10.52 -8.09 8.55
C GLU A 35 -9.99 -7.05 7.55
N VAL A 36 -8.66 -6.92 7.43
CA VAL A 36 -8.04 -6.03 6.45
C VAL A 36 -8.37 -6.48 5.02
N VAL A 37 -8.24 -7.78 4.71
CA VAL A 37 -8.54 -8.32 3.38
C VAL A 37 -10.01 -8.13 3.03
N VAL A 38 -10.93 -8.43 3.96
CA VAL A 38 -12.37 -8.26 3.75
C VAL A 38 -12.73 -6.81 3.45
N LYS A 39 -12.13 -5.85 4.16
CA LYS A 39 -12.32 -4.42 3.91
C LYS A 39 -11.82 -3.96 2.54
N HIS A 40 -10.83 -4.64 1.96
CA HIS A 40 -10.26 -4.32 0.65
C HIS A 40 -10.79 -5.20 -0.51
N LEU A 41 -11.79 -6.06 -0.27
CA LEU A 41 -12.40 -6.88 -1.32
C LEU A 41 -12.83 -6.09 -2.58
N PRO A 42 -13.39 -4.86 -2.49
CA PRO A 42 -13.69 -4.07 -3.68
C PRO A 42 -12.45 -3.77 -4.53
N GLY A 43 -11.32 -3.44 -3.88
CA GLY A 43 -10.04 -3.19 -4.57
C GLY A 43 -9.43 -4.45 -5.17
N ILE A 44 -9.48 -5.58 -4.44
CA ILE A 44 -9.01 -6.87 -4.94
C ILE A 44 -9.82 -7.29 -6.16
N ARG A 45 -11.15 -7.16 -6.11
CA ARG A 45 -12.03 -7.42 -7.26
C ARG A 45 -11.65 -6.56 -8.46
N GLN A 46 -11.41 -5.27 -8.25
CA GLN A 46 -11.00 -4.36 -9.32
C GLN A 46 -9.70 -4.84 -9.99
N ILE A 47 -8.70 -5.22 -9.19
CA ILE A 47 -7.43 -5.75 -9.71
C ILE A 47 -7.67 -7.02 -10.52
N LEU A 48 -8.40 -7.98 -9.97
CA LEU A 48 -8.67 -9.26 -10.65
C LEU A 48 -9.47 -9.10 -11.95
N VAL A 49 -10.33 -8.08 -12.03
CA VAL A 49 -11.09 -7.76 -13.24
C VAL A 49 -10.23 -7.05 -14.28
N ILE A 50 -9.40 -6.07 -13.88
CA ILE A 50 -8.61 -5.24 -14.80
C ILE A 50 -7.33 -5.95 -15.26
N TYR A 51 -6.69 -6.72 -14.38
CA TYR A 51 -5.37 -7.31 -14.63
C TYR A 51 -5.27 -8.10 -15.95
N PRO A 52 -6.23 -8.97 -16.32
CA PRO A 52 -6.16 -9.67 -17.61
C PRO A 52 -6.18 -8.73 -18.82
N TYR A 53 -6.93 -7.62 -18.74
CA TYR A 53 -6.97 -6.62 -19.81
C TYR A 53 -5.64 -5.87 -19.93
N GLU A 54 -5.02 -5.49 -18.82
CA GLU A 54 -3.71 -4.82 -18.83
C GLU A 54 -2.63 -5.72 -19.44
N VAL A 55 -2.60 -7.00 -19.06
CA VAL A 55 -1.65 -7.99 -19.63
C VAL A 55 -1.89 -8.17 -21.13
N ALA A 56 -3.14 -8.25 -21.57
CA ALA A 56 -3.48 -8.36 -22.99
C ALA A 56 -3.06 -7.11 -23.78
N ASN A 57 -3.21 -5.92 -23.21
CA ASN A 57 -2.80 -4.66 -23.83
C ASN A 57 -1.28 -4.48 -23.89
N GLY A 58 -0.50 -5.15 -23.03
CA GLY A 58 0.96 -5.06 -23.02
C GLY A 58 1.62 -5.38 -24.38
N TYR A 59 1.02 -6.27 -25.17
CA TYR A 59 1.50 -6.62 -26.50
C TYR A 59 1.30 -5.52 -27.56
N THR A 60 0.48 -4.51 -27.28
CA THR A 60 0.26 -3.38 -28.21
C THR A 60 1.36 -2.33 -28.15
N VAL A 61 2.05 -2.23 -27.00
CA VAL A 61 3.11 -1.24 -26.77
C VAL A 61 4.44 -1.69 -27.35
N VAL A 62 4.69 -3.01 -27.30
CA VAL A 62 5.93 -3.64 -27.73
C VAL A 62 5.80 -4.12 -29.18
N ALA A 63 6.46 -3.43 -30.11
CA ALA A 63 6.47 -3.78 -31.52
C ALA A 63 7.77 -4.50 -31.89
N LYS A 64 7.66 -5.66 -32.54
CA LYS A 64 8.82 -6.37 -33.10
C LYS A 64 9.36 -5.61 -34.32
N ASN A 65 10.65 -5.30 -34.35
CA ASN A 65 11.35 -4.78 -35.51
C ASN A 65 12.42 -5.80 -35.99
N SER A 66 13.18 -5.46 -37.03
CA SER A 66 14.23 -6.33 -37.57
C SER A 66 15.47 -6.48 -36.67
N GLN A 67 15.59 -5.67 -35.62
CA GLN A 67 16.73 -5.62 -34.70
C GLN A 67 16.39 -6.00 -33.24
N GLY A 68 15.13 -6.33 -32.93
CA GLY A 68 14.65 -6.56 -31.57
C GLY A 68 13.18 -6.14 -31.35
N TYR A 69 12.92 -5.58 -30.17
CA TYR A 69 11.61 -5.07 -29.74
C TYR A 69 11.71 -3.58 -29.40
N ASP A 70 10.87 -2.75 -30.01
CA ASP A 70 10.76 -1.33 -29.69
C ASP A 70 9.46 -1.07 -28.92
N ALA A 71 9.52 -0.22 -27.89
CA ALA A 71 8.34 0.32 -27.23
C ALA A 71 7.97 1.67 -27.85
N ARG A 72 6.73 1.83 -28.32
CA ARG A 72 6.25 3.10 -28.88
C ARG A 72 5.47 3.87 -27.82
N PHE A 73 6.08 4.91 -27.27
CA PHE A 73 5.42 5.84 -26.35
C PHE A 73 4.95 7.08 -27.11
N GLY A 74 3.64 7.23 -27.27
CA GLY A 74 3.03 8.48 -27.73
C GLY A 74 2.77 9.38 -26.53
N PHE A 75 3.28 10.61 -26.57
CA PHE A 75 2.97 11.59 -25.55
C PHE A 75 1.81 12.47 -26.02
N ILE A 76 0.67 12.34 -25.33
CA ILE A 76 -0.54 13.11 -25.61
C ILE A 76 -0.70 14.12 -24.48
N PHE A 77 -0.45 15.40 -24.77
CA PHE A 77 -0.79 16.47 -23.85
C PHE A 77 -2.31 16.66 -23.83
N ASN A 78 -2.95 16.27 -22.73
CA ASN A 78 -4.32 16.63 -22.45
C ASN A 78 -4.33 17.66 -21.30
N SER A 79 -4.76 18.88 -21.59
CA SER A 79 -4.88 19.97 -20.61
C SER A 79 -6.18 19.92 -19.80
N ILE A 80 -7.04 18.94 -20.07
CA ILE A 80 -8.26 18.67 -19.32
C ILE A 80 -8.13 17.29 -18.69
N PRO A 81 -8.13 17.18 -17.36
CA PRO A 81 -8.32 18.24 -16.35
C PRO A 81 -7.08 19.15 -16.19
N PRO A 82 -7.24 20.34 -15.59
CA PRO A 82 -6.13 21.28 -15.40
C PRO A 82 -5.03 20.67 -14.55
N VAL A 83 -3.79 21.13 -14.80
CA VAL A 83 -2.63 20.74 -14.00
C VAL A 83 -2.78 21.21 -12.55
N CYS A 84 -2.30 20.40 -11.62
CA CYS A 84 -2.28 20.76 -10.21
C CYS A 84 -1.11 21.70 -9.90
N HIS A 85 -1.40 22.84 -9.28
CA HIS A 85 -0.39 23.82 -8.87
C HIS A 85 -0.20 23.86 -7.36
N ALA A 86 -1.25 23.58 -6.57
CA ALA A 86 -1.11 23.61 -5.11
C ALA A 86 -0.24 22.44 -4.62
N GLY A 87 0.72 22.76 -3.73
CA GLY A 87 1.69 21.81 -3.18
C GLY A 87 2.99 21.71 -3.98
N TYR A 88 3.15 22.49 -5.04
CA TYR A 88 4.41 22.68 -5.77
C TYR A 88 4.91 24.12 -5.59
N ASP A 89 6.17 24.29 -5.18
CA ASP A 89 6.78 25.62 -5.02
C ASP A 89 7.29 26.17 -6.37
N PRO A 90 6.74 27.28 -6.88
CA PRO A 90 7.19 27.90 -8.13
C PRO A 90 8.66 28.34 -8.10
N LYS A 91 9.23 28.62 -6.92
CA LYS A 91 10.66 28.97 -6.79
C LYS A 91 11.58 27.79 -7.09
N GLN A 92 11.04 26.57 -7.09
CA GLN A 92 11.79 25.36 -7.42
C GLN A 92 11.72 24.99 -8.90
N TRP A 93 10.92 25.70 -9.71
CA TRP A 93 10.83 25.46 -11.15
C TRP A 93 12.14 25.82 -11.85
N ARG A 94 12.50 25.00 -12.85
CA ARG A 94 13.78 25.11 -13.56
C ARG A 94 13.52 25.08 -15.06
N SER A 95 14.47 25.61 -15.82
CA SER A 95 14.47 25.42 -17.26
C SER A 95 14.58 23.92 -17.59
N PRO A 96 13.84 23.40 -18.58
CA PRO A 96 14.04 22.03 -19.07
C PRO A 96 15.46 21.73 -19.57
N THR A 97 16.27 22.77 -19.83
CA THR A 97 17.67 22.64 -20.25
C THR A 97 18.65 22.55 -19.08
N ASP A 98 18.22 22.79 -17.85
CA ASP A 98 19.06 22.68 -16.66
C ASP A 98 19.06 21.23 -16.16
N GLY A 99 20.10 20.49 -16.54
CA GLY A 99 20.32 19.10 -16.14
C GLY A 99 21.13 18.92 -14.85
N SER A 100 21.28 19.97 -14.03
CA SER A 100 22.05 19.87 -12.79
C SER A 100 21.35 18.98 -11.73
N ASN A 101 22.16 18.28 -10.93
CA ASN A 101 21.65 17.45 -9.84
C ASN A 101 21.11 18.32 -8.71
N LYS A 102 19.91 18.00 -8.21
CA LYS A 102 19.30 18.63 -7.04
C LYS A 102 18.76 17.52 -6.11
N PRO A 103 18.80 17.71 -4.78
CA PRO A 103 18.05 16.85 -3.87
C PRO A 103 16.57 16.74 -4.28
N MET A 104 15.99 15.55 -4.12
CA MET A 104 14.57 15.31 -4.36
C MET A 104 13.73 16.07 -3.32
N ASP A 105 12.72 16.79 -3.77
CA ASP A 105 11.75 17.42 -2.87
C ASP A 105 10.72 16.37 -2.42
N MET A 106 10.89 15.86 -1.21
CA MET A 106 10.01 14.84 -0.63
C MET A 106 8.67 15.40 -0.17
N THR A 107 8.50 16.73 -0.16
CA THR A 107 7.27 17.40 0.26
C THR A 107 6.35 17.74 -0.90
N ALA A 108 6.85 17.66 -2.14
CA ALA A 108 6.10 17.99 -3.34
C ALA A 108 4.98 16.97 -3.60
N HIS A 109 3.74 17.41 -3.47
CA HIS A 109 2.55 16.61 -3.77
C HIS A 109 1.43 17.52 -4.29
N CYS A 110 0.45 16.94 -4.99
CA CYS A 110 -0.73 17.72 -5.37
C CYS A 110 -1.65 17.87 -4.15
N ALA A 111 -1.78 19.10 -3.65
CA ALA A 111 -2.62 19.43 -2.50
C ALA A 111 -4.04 19.89 -2.89
N GLU A 112 -4.36 19.93 -4.19
CA GLU A 112 -5.70 20.30 -4.65
C GLU A 112 -6.70 19.15 -4.47
N PRO A 113 -7.99 19.45 -4.24
CA PRO A 113 -9.03 18.43 -4.25
C PRO A 113 -9.04 17.65 -5.57
N ALA A 114 -9.11 16.31 -5.49
CA ALA A 114 -9.14 15.45 -6.67
C ALA A 114 -10.27 15.80 -7.66
N SER A 115 -11.37 16.37 -7.17
CA SER A 115 -12.49 16.84 -8.01
C SER A 115 -12.14 18.00 -8.95
N LYS A 116 -11.05 18.74 -8.70
CA LYS A 116 -10.63 19.89 -9.54
C LYS A 116 -9.64 19.51 -10.63
N THR A 117 -8.61 18.75 -10.27
CA THR A 117 -7.47 18.44 -11.16
C THR A 117 -7.40 16.97 -11.55
N ASN A 118 -8.36 16.14 -11.10
CA ASN A 118 -8.31 14.69 -11.22
C ASN A 118 -6.97 14.12 -10.74
N ALA A 119 -6.50 14.66 -9.62
CA ALA A 119 -5.24 14.27 -9.02
C ALA A 119 -5.26 12.75 -8.74
N ARG A 120 -4.37 12.02 -9.41
CA ARG A 120 -4.19 10.58 -9.24
C ARG A 120 -3.24 10.31 -8.07
N GLY A 121 -3.14 9.04 -7.67
CA GLY A 121 -2.21 8.60 -6.63
C GLY A 121 -2.92 8.09 -5.38
N SER A 122 -2.14 7.45 -4.50
CA SER A 122 -2.60 6.79 -3.28
C SER A 122 -3.38 7.74 -2.35
N GLN A 123 -2.97 9.01 -2.28
CA GLN A 123 -3.64 10.02 -1.45
C GLN A 123 -5.13 10.22 -1.78
N ASN A 124 -5.51 10.00 -3.04
CA ASN A 124 -6.87 10.20 -3.58
C ASN A 124 -7.60 8.88 -3.87
N ALA A 125 -6.99 7.73 -3.55
CA ALA A 125 -7.64 6.44 -3.72
C ALA A 125 -8.80 6.28 -2.72
N PRO A 126 -9.90 5.60 -3.11
CA PRO A 126 -10.95 5.23 -2.16
C PRO A 126 -10.34 4.42 -1.00
N ARG A 127 -10.44 4.94 0.22
CA ARG A 127 -9.96 4.23 1.41
C ARG A 127 -11.08 3.37 1.96
N ALA A 128 -10.76 2.11 2.29
CA ALA A 128 -11.65 1.30 3.09
C ALA A 128 -11.80 1.97 4.47
N GLY A 129 -13.03 2.19 4.91
CA GLY A 129 -13.31 2.81 6.21
C GLY A 129 -12.63 2.03 7.33
N ALA A 130 -11.87 2.74 8.16
CA ALA A 130 -11.32 2.23 9.40
C ALA A 130 -12.46 2.01 10.41
N ASP A 131 -13.13 0.85 10.33
CA ASP A 131 -14.10 0.43 11.35
C ASP A 131 -13.43 -0.35 12.48
N TYR A 132 -12.20 0.05 12.86
CA TYR A 132 -11.51 -0.51 14.02
C TYR A 132 -11.80 0.36 15.25
N ARG A 133 -11.87 -0.25 16.42
CA ARG A 133 -11.94 0.46 17.70
C ARG A 133 -10.75 1.43 17.74
N ALA A 134 -11.00 2.72 18.01
CA ALA A 134 -9.96 3.73 18.01
C ALA A 134 -8.71 3.22 18.76
N PRO A 135 -7.50 3.38 18.18
CA PRO A 135 -6.31 2.83 18.78
C PRO A 135 -6.13 3.51 20.14
N VAL A 136 -6.02 2.71 21.20
CA VAL A 136 -5.96 3.22 22.58
C VAL A 136 -4.61 3.91 22.82
N ALA A 137 -3.60 3.59 22.02
CA ALA A 137 -2.34 4.28 21.96
C ALA A 137 -1.69 4.20 20.56
N SER A 138 -0.89 5.21 20.21
CA SER A 138 0.03 5.21 19.06
C SER A 138 1.48 5.27 19.54
N TYR A 139 2.37 4.52 18.89
CA TYR A 139 3.81 4.52 19.16
C TYR A 139 4.55 5.05 17.94
N ASP A 140 5.32 6.13 18.11
CA ASP A 140 6.16 6.71 17.07
C ASP A 140 7.58 6.13 17.17
N LEU A 141 8.04 5.52 16.07
CA LEU A 141 9.34 4.86 15.98
C LEU A 141 10.50 5.85 15.82
N GLY A 142 10.23 7.06 15.33
CA GLY A 142 11.24 8.11 15.12
C GLY A 142 11.67 8.78 16.42
N ASP A 143 10.73 8.98 17.34
CA ASP A 143 10.98 9.62 18.63
C ASP A 143 10.84 8.68 19.84
N SER A 144 10.44 7.42 19.60
CA SER A 144 10.20 6.38 20.62
C SER A 144 9.12 6.79 21.66
N THR A 145 8.14 7.60 21.25
CA THR A 145 7.09 8.07 22.15
C THR A 145 5.82 7.23 22.06
N LEU A 146 5.21 6.97 23.22
CA LEU A 146 3.91 6.31 23.34
C LEU A 146 2.85 7.34 23.74
N SER A 147 1.87 7.59 22.86
CA SER A 147 0.75 8.50 23.09
C SER A 147 -0.54 7.71 23.34
N TRP A 148 -1.25 8.02 24.43
CA TRP A 148 -2.49 7.35 24.83
C TRP A 148 -3.71 8.23 24.53
N GLY A 149 -4.78 7.66 23.95
CA GLY A 149 -6.06 8.33 23.72
C GLY A 149 -6.34 8.82 22.28
N ASP A 150 -7.56 9.33 22.06
CA ASP A 150 -8.18 9.76 20.78
C ASP A 150 -7.40 10.85 20.00
N ASP A 151 -6.33 11.41 20.58
CA ASP A 151 -5.43 12.39 19.94
C ASP A 151 -4.30 11.75 19.13
N GLY A 152 -4.17 10.42 19.18
CA GLY A 152 -3.29 9.70 18.27
C GLY A 152 -3.78 9.92 16.84
N SER A 153 -2.90 10.41 15.96
CA SER A 153 -3.21 10.55 14.53
C SER A 153 -3.84 9.24 14.08
N ARG A 154 -5.10 9.30 13.61
CA ARG A 154 -5.79 8.13 13.07
C ARG A 154 -4.77 7.50 12.14
N VAL A 155 -4.45 6.21 12.33
CA VAL A 155 -3.62 5.45 11.40
C VAL A 155 -4.47 5.26 10.14
N ALA A 156 -4.64 6.37 9.42
CA ALA A 156 -5.05 6.44 8.05
C ALA A 156 -3.81 6.01 7.32
N TYR A 157 -3.88 4.87 6.65
CA TYR A 157 -2.84 4.47 5.72
C TYR A 157 -2.74 5.57 4.66
N ASP A 158 -1.76 6.44 4.82
CA ASP A 158 -1.42 7.59 4.00
C ASP A 158 -0.25 7.27 3.05
N GLY A 159 0.28 6.06 3.12
CA GLY A 159 1.57 5.70 2.52
C GLY A 159 2.66 5.34 3.54
N GLY A 160 2.29 5.10 4.80
CA GLY A 160 3.15 4.73 5.94
C GLY A 160 4.17 3.58 5.79
N ALA A 161 4.38 3.01 4.61
CA ALA A 161 5.60 2.25 4.34
C ALA A 161 6.85 3.09 4.62
N ALA A 162 6.82 4.41 4.34
CA ALA A 162 7.92 5.33 4.67
C ALA A 162 8.16 5.47 6.19
N ALA A 163 7.10 5.40 7.01
CA ALA A 163 7.21 5.47 8.46
C ALA A 163 7.84 4.19 9.07
N LEU A 164 7.64 3.03 8.43
CA LEU A 164 8.17 1.74 8.90
C LEU A 164 9.51 1.35 8.26
N TYR A 165 9.74 1.74 7.00
CA TYR A 165 10.89 1.29 6.20
C TYR A 165 11.81 2.42 5.74
N GLY A 166 11.54 3.66 6.17
CA GLY A 166 12.35 4.83 5.83
C GLY A 166 12.47 5.08 4.32
N ASP A 167 13.65 5.55 3.91
CA ASP A 167 13.96 5.93 2.51
C ASP A 167 13.84 4.75 1.52
N ASP A 168 13.88 3.51 2.02
CA ASP A 168 13.80 2.28 1.24
C ASP A 168 12.40 1.67 1.21
N SER A 169 11.40 2.38 1.72
CA SER A 169 10.00 1.93 1.74
C SER A 169 9.44 1.52 0.38
N TRP A 170 9.95 2.09 -0.70
CA TRP A 170 9.59 1.69 -2.07
C TRP A 170 9.97 0.23 -2.39
N LYS A 171 11.01 -0.34 -1.75
CA LYS A 171 11.41 -1.75 -1.95
C LYS A 171 10.32 -2.71 -1.46
N SER A 172 9.50 -2.30 -0.49
CA SER A 172 8.38 -3.12 -0.01
C SER A 172 7.31 -3.36 -1.09
N LEU A 173 7.13 -2.42 -2.04
CA LEU A 173 6.23 -2.61 -3.18
C LEU A 173 6.70 -3.72 -4.13
N LEU A 174 8.01 -3.98 -4.17
CA LEU A 174 8.60 -5.02 -5.02
C LEU A 174 8.68 -6.39 -4.34
N LEU A 175 8.79 -6.41 -3.01
CA LEU A 175 9.09 -7.62 -2.24
C LEU A 175 7.92 -8.19 -1.44
N GLN A 176 6.81 -7.44 -1.28
CA GLN A 176 5.62 -7.91 -0.56
C GLN A 176 5.04 -9.26 -1.00
N PRO A 177 5.10 -9.70 -2.29
CA PRO A 177 4.61 -11.02 -2.66
C PRO A 177 5.56 -12.18 -2.31
N LEU A 178 6.75 -11.91 -1.77
CA LEU A 178 7.82 -12.89 -1.54
C LEU A 178 8.18 -13.10 -0.06
N LEU A 179 7.45 -12.47 0.86
CA LEU A 179 7.57 -12.63 2.33
C LEU A 179 6.24 -13.13 2.90
#